data_AF-A0AAW0LBV5-F1
#
_entry.id   AF-A0AAW0LBV5-F1
#
_cell.length_a   1.000
_cell.length_b   1.000
_cell.length_c   1.000
_cell.angle_alpha   90.00
_cell.angle_beta   90.00
_cell.angle_gamma   90.00
#
_symmetry.space_group_name_H-M   'P 1'
#
loop_
_entity.id
_entity.type
_entity.pdbx_description
1 polymer ?
#
loop_
_entity_poly.entity_id
_entity_poly.type
_entity_poly.pdbx_seq_one_letter_code
_entity_poly.pdbx_strand_id
1 'polypeptide(L)' 'MSLTGVYNSPLSEENGIAVIKHAFSKGITFFDSADIYGPHINEILLGKIIDTNFN' A
#
# COMPACT_ATOMS: atom_id res chain seq x y z
N MET A 1 5.03 -11.49 -1.86
CA MET A 1 4.45 -10.62 -0.83
C MET A 1 5.00 -9.21 -0.99
N SER A 2 4.28 -8.37 -1.73
CA SER A 2 4.39 -6.91 -1.86
C SER A 2 3.13 -6.47 -2.61
N LEU A 3 2.52 -5.32 -2.27
CA LEU A 3 1.29 -4.85 -2.94
C LEU A 3 1.54 -4.51 -4.42
N THR A 4 2.75 -4.06 -4.76
CA THR A 4 3.10 -3.57 -6.10
C THR A 4 4.17 -4.42 -6.78
N GLY A 5 4.36 -5.65 -6.30
CA GLY A 5 5.11 -6.69 -7.01
C GLY A 5 6.63 -6.68 -6.78
N VAL A 6 7.13 -7.84 -6.35
CA VAL A 6 8.54 -8.28 -6.36
C VAL A 6 8.55 -9.81 -6.47
N TYR A 7 7.62 -10.46 -5.76
CA TYR A 7 7.45 -11.91 -5.71
C TYR A 7 6.13 -12.42 -6.33
N ASN A 8 5.21 -11.50 -6.66
CA ASN A 8 3.89 -11.77 -7.24
C ASN A 8 3.57 -10.69 -8.29
N SER A 9 2.58 -10.94 -9.15
CA SER A 9 2.03 -9.89 -10.01
C SER A 9 1.58 -8.67 -9.19
N PRO A 10 1.89 -7.45 -9.64
CA PRO A 10 1.45 -6.24 -8.96
C PRO A 10 -0.09 -6.17 -8.93
N LEU A 11 -0.64 -5.67 -7.82
CA LEU A 11 -2.04 -5.30 -7.76
C LEU A 11 -2.27 -4.00 -8.55
N SER A 12 -3.49 -3.77 -9.02
CA SER A 12 -3.89 -2.41 -9.38
C SER A 12 -3.79 -1.51 -8.14
N GLU A 13 -3.59 -0.22 -8.37
CA GLU A 13 -3.54 0.77 -7.30
C GLU A 13 -4.81 0.72 -6.42
N GLU A 14 -6.00 0.61 -7.03
CA GLU A 14 -7.26 0.54 -6.27
C GLU A 14 -7.32 -0.68 -5.36
N ASN A 15 -6.83 -1.83 -5.83
CA ASN A 15 -6.79 -3.05 -5.04
C ASN A 15 -5.77 -2.95 -3.90
N GLY A 16 -4.61 -2.33 -4.15
CA GLY A 16 -3.63 -2.02 -3.10
C GLY A 16 -4.22 -1.15 -2.00
N ILE A 17 -4.93 -0.08 -2.39
CA ILE A 17 -5.63 0.81 -1.46
C ILE A 17 -6.72 0.06 -0.69
N ALA A 18 -7.50 -0.78 -1.36
CA ALA A 18 -8.57 -1.56 -0.73
C ALA A 18 -8.04 -2.49 0.37
N VAL A 19 -6.90 -3.14 0.14
CA VAL A 19 -6.24 -4.02 1.13
C VAL A 19 -5.80 -3.22 2.37
N ILE A 20 -5.14 -2.08 2.18
CA ILE A 20 -4.67 -1.23 3.28
C ILE A 20 -5.87 -0.70 4.10
N LYS A 21 -6.91 -0.21 3.44
CA LYS A 21 -8.15 0.24 4.10
C LYS A 21 -8.83 -0.89 4.87
N HIS A 22 -8.86 -2.10 4.30
CA HIS A 22 -9.41 -3.27 4.98
C HIS A 22 -8.63 -3.58 6.26
N ALA A 23 -7.29 -3.66 6.19
CA ALA A 23 -6.44 -3.89 7.35
C ALA A 23 -6.67 -2.84 8.45
N PHE A 24 -6.73 -1.57 8.07
CA PHE A 24 -7.02 -0.47 8.99
C PHE A 24 -8.40 -0.62 9.65
N SER A 25 -9.44 -0.96 8.88
CA SER A 25 -10.79 -1.21 9.41
C SER A 25 -10.87 -2.38 10.40
N LYS A 26 -9.86 -3.26 10.40
CA LYS A 26 -9.71 -4.37 11.35
C LYS A 26 -8.88 -4.00 12.59
N GLY A 27 -8.51 -2.73 12.73
CA GLY A 27 -7.73 -2.22 13.86
C GLY A 27 -6.22 -2.38 13.71
N ILE A 28 -5.73 -2.75 12.52
CA ILE A 28 -4.29 -2.79 12.24
C ILE A 28 -3.81 -1.36 11.99
N THR A 29 -2.92 -0.87 12.84
CA THR A 29 -2.42 0.52 12.81
C THR A 29 -0.94 0.63 12.47
N PHE A 30 -0.24 -0.49 12.31
CA PHE A 30 1.17 -0.53 11.96
C PHE A 30 1.33 -1.09 10.54
N PHE A 31 1.96 -0.32 9.66
CA PHE A 31 2.26 -0.68 8.27
C PHE A 31 3.76 -0.54 8.04
N ASP A 32 4.40 -1.64 7.66
CA ASP A 32 5.83 -1.69 7.34
C ASP A 32 6.04 -1.56 5.82
N SER A 33 7.02 -0.76 5.41
CA SER A 33 7.36 -0.52 4.01
C SER A 33 8.85 -0.18 3.86
N ALA A 34 9.35 -0.34 2.64
CA ALA A 34 10.68 0.08 2.24
C ALA A 34 10.71 0.27 0.71
N ASP A 35 11.68 1.03 0.21
CA ASP A 35 11.91 1.25 -1.23
C ASP A 35 11.88 -0.05 -2.06
N ILE A 36 12.47 -1.12 -1.53
CA ILE A 36 12.59 -2.41 -2.23
C ILE A 36 11.28 -3.22 -2.22
N TYR A 37 10.35 -2.93 -1.31
CA TYR A 37 9.07 -3.61 -1.23
C TYR A 37 8.13 -2.99 -2.24
N GLY A 38 8.21 -3.43 -3.50
CA GLY A 38 7.42 -2.81 -4.57
C GLY A 38 8.07 -1.51 -5.04
N PRO A 39 9.10 -1.62 -5.91
CA PRO A 39 10.09 -0.57 -6.20
C PRO A 39 9.52 0.85 -6.24
N HIS A 40 9.68 1.57 -5.13
CA HIS A 40 9.23 2.96 -4.93
C HIS A 40 7.71 3.25 -5.01
N ILE A 41 6.83 2.23 -5.02
CA ILE A 41 5.37 2.44 -5.15
C ILE A 41 4.63 2.24 -3.83
N ASN A 42 5.04 1.29 -2.96
CA ASN A 42 4.27 1.00 -1.73
C ASN A 42 4.22 2.19 -0.76
N GLU A 43 5.30 2.97 -0.64
CA GLU A 43 5.33 4.16 0.21
C GLU A 43 4.40 5.26 -0.32
N ILE A 44 4.31 5.42 -1.64
CA ILE A 44 3.37 6.34 -2.30
C ILE A 44 1.92 5.92 -2.00
N LEU A 45 1.61 4.63 -2.10
CA LEU A 45 0.28 4.10 -1.78
C LEU A 45 -0.12 4.37 -0.33
N LEU A 46 0.81 4.20 0.62
CA LEU A 46 0.56 4.54 2.03
C LEU A 46 0.32 6.04 2.21
N GLY A 47 1.12 6.89 1.55
CA GLY A 47 0.93 8.35 1.58
C GLY A 47 -0.45 8.79 1.10
N LYS A 48 -0.93 8.23 -0.02
CA LYS A 48 -2.27 8.49 -0.59
C LYS A 48 -3.43 8.17 0.35
N ILE A 49 -3.22 7.28 1.33
CA ILE A 49 -4.27 6.85 2.27
C ILE A 49 -4.27 7.70 3.54
N ILE A 50 -3.11 8.18 3.96
CA ILE A 50 -2.95 9.01 5.16
C ILE A 50 -3.39 10.46 4.87
N ASP A 51 -3.07 10.96 3.69
CA ASP A 51 -3.39 12.34 3.30
C ASP A 51 -4.42 12.36 2.16
N THR A 52 -5.61 12.86 2.49
CA THR A 52 -6.73 13.04 1.53
C THR A 52 -6.44 14.06 0.42
N ASN A 53 -5.28 14.73 0.43
CA ASN A 53 -4.89 15.74 -0.56
C ASN A 53 -3.84 15.26 -1.58
N PHE A 54 -3.48 13.97 -1.60
CA PHE A 54 -2.68 13.40 -2.69
C PHE A 54 -3.52 13.32 -3.97
N ASN A 55 -3.49 14.38 -4.78
CA ASN A 55 -4.03 14.43 -6.14
C ASN A 55 -2.98 13.98 -7.15
#